data_AF-A0A4D7DCC1-F1
#
_entry.id   AF-A0A4D7DCC1-F1
#
_cell.length_a   1.000
_cell.length_b   1.000
_cell.length_c   1.000
_cell.angle_alpha   90.00
_cell.angle_beta   90.00
_cell.angle_gamma   90.00
#
_symmetry.space_group_name_H-M   'P 1'
#
loop_
_entity.id
_entity.type
_entity.pdbx_description
1 polymer ?
#
loop_
_entity_poly.entity_id
_entity_poly.type
_entity_poly.pdbx_seq_one_letter_code
_entity_poly.pdbx_strand_id
1 'polypeptide(L)'
;MSILPINVGGVVSAATDALSTERGKLRQAAQGFEAIFLRQMLSAAHKTNFAGEDDPFAGRGNETFTTMRDEQFADIASKTGALGFAKQIEAQIAARFPQASAKKE
;
A
#
# COMPACT_ATOMS: atom_id res chain seq x y z
N MET A 1 26.44 -45.77 14.37
CA MET A 1 26.23 -44.45 13.75
C MET A 1 24.76 -44.35 13.37
N SER A 2 23.92 -43.72 14.19
CA SER A 2 22.48 -43.56 13.91
C SER A 2 22.28 -42.25 13.17
N ILE A 3 21.86 -42.31 11.90
CA ILE A 3 21.51 -41.14 11.11
C ILE A 3 20.10 -40.67 11.50
N LEU A 4 20.00 -39.45 12.02
CA LEU A 4 18.71 -38.82 12.33
C LEU A 4 18.00 -38.45 11.02
N PRO A 5 16.69 -38.70 10.89
CA PRO A 5 15.93 -38.32 9.70
C PRO A 5 15.83 -36.79 9.61
N ILE A 6 16.14 -36.25 8.44
CA ILE A 6 15.93 -34.83 8.13
C ILE A 6 14.42 -34.58 8.04
N ASN A 7 13.89 -33.76 8.95
CA ASN A 7 12.48 -33.37 8.95
C ASN A 7 12.21 -32.32 7.85
N VAL A 8 11.88 -32.78 6.65
CA VAL A 8 11.55 -31.93 5.48
C VAL A 8 10.28 -31.09 5.72
N GLY A 9 9.37 -31.54 6.60
CA GLY A 9 8.11 -30.83 6.89
C GLY A 9 8.29 -29.46 7.56
N GLY A 10 9.32 -29.28 8.39
CA GLY A 10 9.60 -28.01 9.05
C GLY A 10 10.14 -26.92 8.11
N VAL A 11 10.87 -27.32 7.07
CA VAL A 11 11.53 -26.37 6.14
C VAL A 11 10.53 -25.74 5.18
N VAL A 12 9.52 -26.51 4.75
CA VAL A 12 8.46 -26.03 3.86
C VAL A 12 7.55 -25.04 4.59
N SER A 13 7.19 -25.31 5.85
CA SER A 13 6.36 -24.40 6.64
C SER A 13 7.03 -23.03 6.82
N ALA A 14 8.32 -23.01 7.20
CA ALA A 14 9.07 -21.77 7.40
C ALA A 14 9.21 -20.95 6.10
N ALA A 15 9.39 -21.60 4.95
CA ALA A 15 9.46 -20.91 3.66
C ALA A 15 8.10 -20.28 3.27
N THR A 16 6.99 -20.95 3.60
CA THR A 16 5.64 -20.45 3.31
C THR A 16 5.29 -19.24 4.17
N ASP A 17 5.70 -19.24 5.45
CA ASP A 17 5.51 -18.11 6.37
C ASP A 17 6.35 -16.88 6.00
N ALA A 18 7.57 -17.10 5.49
CA ALA A 18 8.40 -16.01 4.99
C ALA A 18 7.78 -15.33 3.75
N LEU A 19 7.22 -16.12 2.82
CA LEU A 19 6.52 -15.63 1.63
C LEU A 19 5.25 -14.84 1.97
N SER A 20 4.46 -15.32 2.93
CA SER A 20 3.24 -14.63 3.37
C SER A 20 3.56 -13.30 4.07
N THR A 21 4.62 -13.28 4.89
CA THR A 21 5.13 -12.07 5.54
C THR A 21 5.58 -11.03 4.51
N GLU A 22 6.35 -11.43 3.50
CA GLU A 22 6.85 -10.53 2.46
C GLU A 22 5.71 -9.96 1.61
N ARG A 23 4.72 -10.79 1.26
CA ARG A 23 3.50 -10.33 0.58
C ARG A 23 2.72 -9.32 1.42
N GLY A 24 2.63 -9.54 2.73
CA GLY A 24 1.98 -8.60 3.66
C GLY A 24 2.67 -7.23 3.67
N LYS A 25 4.00 -7.19 3.71
CA LYS A 25 4.79 -5.96 3.62
C LYS A 25 4.61 -5.25 2.28
N LEU A 26 4.63 -6.01 1.19
CA LEU A 26 4.40 -5.47 -0.15
C LEU A 26 3.01 -4.82 -0.26
N ARG A 27 1.98 -5.48 0.27
CA ARG A 27 0.62 -4.93 0.31
C ARG A 27 0.56 -3.64 1.11
N GLN A 28 1.18 -3.60 2.29
CA GLN A 28 1.22 -2.40 3.12
C GLN A 28 1.92 -1.23 2.41
N ALA A 29 3.06 -1.49 1.76
CA ALA A 29 3.77 -0.49 0.99
C ALA A 29 2.93 0.03 -0.20
N ALA A 30 2.25 -0.86 -0.91
CA ALA A 30 1.39 -0.51 -2.04
C ALA A 30 0.16 0.31 -1.59
N GLN A 31 -0.44 -0.02 -0.44
CA GLN A 31 -1.51 0.78 0.18
C GLN A 31 -0.99 2.17 0.60
N GLY A 32 0.21 2.26 1.15
CA GLY A 32 0.85 3.55 1.47
C GLY A 32 1.05 4.43 0.24
N PHE A 33 1.47 3.85 -0.88
CA PHE A 33 1.60 4.55 -2.15
C PHE A 33 0.23 5.04 -2.66
N GLU A 34 -0.79 4.17 -2.66
CA GLU A 34 -2.15 4.54 -3.04
C GLU A 34 -2.64 5.71 -2.18
N ALA A 35 -2.42 5.68 -0.86
CA ALA A 35 -2.81 6.77 0.04
C ALA A 35 -2.12 8.11 -0.32
N ILE A 36 -0.82 8.10 -0.61
CA ILE A 36 -0.10 9.32 -1.05
C ILE A 36 -0.71 9.86 -2.34
N PHE A 37 -0.94 8.97 -3.31
CA PHE A 37 -1.51 9.36 -4.60
C PHE A 37 -2.91 9.96 -4.44
N LEU A 38 -3.78 9.34 -3.64
CA LEU A 38 -5.11 9.88 -3.34
C LEU A 38 -5.04 11.27 -2.70
N ARG A 39 -4.14 11.48 -1.73
CA ARG A 39 -3.96 12.81 -1.13
C ARG A 39 -3.59 13.87 -2.17
N GLN A 40 -2.71 13.54 -3.11
CA GLN A 40 -2.35 14.49 -4.16
C GLN A 40 -3.47 14.71 -5.18
N MET A 41 -4.25 13.68 -5.50
CA MET A 41 -5.44 13.83 -6.32
C MET A 41 -6.48 14.75 -5.65
N LEU A 42 -6.75 14.55 -4.36
CA LEU A 42 -7.70 15.37 -3.59
C LEU A 42 -7.20 16.81 -3.44
N SER A 43 -5.92 17.00 -3.11
CA SER A 43 -5.30 18.32 -3.04
C SER A 43 -5.41 19.07 -4.37
N ALA A 44 -5.15 18.40 -5.50
CA ALA A 44 -5.31 18.99 -6.82
C ALA A 44 -6.78 19.35 -7.11
N ALA A 45 -7.73 18.47 -6.80
CA ALA A 45 -9.15 18.72 -6.98
C ALA A 45 -9.62 19.97 -6.19
N HIS A 46 -9.17 20.11 -4.94
CA HIS A 46 -9.49 21.28 -4.11
C HIS A 46 -8.84 22.58 -4.62
N LYS A 47 -7.62 22.51 -5.16
CA LYS A 47 -7.00 23.65 -5.85
C LYS A 47 -7.73 24.08 -7.12
N THR A 48 -8.57 23.21 -7.67
CA THR A 48 -9.38 23.53 -8.86
C THR A 48 -10.76 24.10 -8.48
N ASN A 49 -11.03 24.32 -7.20
CA ASN A 49 -12.32 24.86 -6.75
C ASN A 49 -12.59 26.23 -7.40
N PHE A 50 -13.76 26.37 -8.01
CA PHE A 50 -14.20 27.52 -8.80
C PHE A 50 -14.62 28.73 -7.96
N ALA A 51 -14.53 28.64 -6.64
CA ALA A 51 -14.66 29.80 -5.76
C ALA A 51 -13.43 30.68 -6.03
N GLY A 52 -13.63 31.81 -6.72
CA GLY A 52 -12.55 32.73 -7.06
C GLY A 52 -11.76 33.17 -5.82
N GLU A 53 -10.58 33.75 -6.06
CA GLU A 53 -9.64 34.24 -5.03
C GLU A 53 -10.27 35.05 -3.88
N ASP A 54 -11.49 35.58 -4.07
CA ASP A 54 -12.23 36.44 -3.16
C ASP A 54 -13.18 35.70 -2.19
N ASP A 55 -13.15 34.36 -2.08
CA ASP A 55 -14.03 33.64 -1.14
C ASP A 55 -13.68 33.94 0.34
N PRO A 56 -14.52 34.67 1.07
CA PRO A 56 -14.27 35.02 2.48
C PRO A 56 -14.30 33.80 3.42
N PHE A 57 -14.74 32.63 2.94
CA PHE A 57 -14.75 31.36 3.68
C PHE A 57 -13.52 30.48 3.41
N ALA A 58 -12.59 30.89 2.54
CA ALA A 58 -11.33 30.19 2.23
C ALA A 58 -10.23 30.38 3.30
N GLY A 59 -10.61 30.64 4.56
CA GLY A 59 -9.63 30.88 5.63
C GLY A 59 -8.75 29.66 5.96
N ARG A 60 -7.52 29.91 6.44
CA ARG A 60 -6.51 28.90 6.83
C ARG A 60 -7.03 27.74 7.72
N GLY A 61 -8.06 27.99 8.53
CA GLY A 61 -8.70 26.97 9.36
C GLY A 61 -9.41 25.88 8.54
N ASN A 62 -10.08 26.28 7.45
CA ASN A 62 -10.76 25.35 6.54
C ASN A 62 -9.75 24.52 5.73
N GLU A 63 -8.62 25.11 5.33
CA GLU A 63 -7.53 24.41 4.65
C GLU A 63 -6.92 23.30 5.52
N THR A 64 -6.67 23.61 6.79
CA THR A 64 -6.12 22.63 7.74
C THR A 64 -7.10 21.48 7.96
N PHE A 65 -8.38 21.79 8.15
CA PHE A 65 -9.42 20.77 8.30
C PHE A 65 -9.56 19.91 7.05
N THR A 66 -9.58 20.53 5.86
CA THR A 66 -9.64 19.83 4.57
C THR A 66 -8.44 18.89 4.41
N THR A 67 -7.24 19.36 4.74
CA THR A 67 -6.03 18.53 4.69
C THR A 67 -6.13 17.31 5.60
N MET A 68 -6.50 17.50 6.87
CA MET A 68 -6.68 16.38 7.82
C MET A 68 -7.76 15.40 7.36
N ARG A 69 -8.87 15.91 6.81
CA ARG A 69 -9.96 15.09 6.27
C ARG A 69 -9.49 14.26 5.08
N ASP A 70 -8.76 14.87 4.15
CA ASP A 70 -8.26 14.21 2.95
C ASP A 70 -7.21 13.16 3.31
N GLU A 71 -6.36 13.42 4.31
CA GLU A 71 -5.41 12.45 4.86
C GLU A 71 -6.13 11.21 5.41
N GLN A 72 -7.13 11.42 6.27
CA GLN A 72 -7.88 10.32 6.88
C GLN A 72 -8.68 9.54 5.84
N PHE A 73 -9.28 10.24 4.87
CA PHE A 73 -10.02 9.60 3.80
C PHE A 73 -9.09 8.75 2.92
N ALA A 74 -7.94 9.28 2.51
CA ALA A 74 -6.98 8.54 1.69
C ALA A 74 -6.43 7.29 2.40
N ASP A 75 -6.22 7.33 3.71
CA ASP A 75 -5.80 6.17 4.51
C ASP A 75 -6.89 5.08 4.57
N ILE A 76 -8.15 5.46 4.79
CA ILE A 76 -9.27 4.50 4.77
C ILE A 76 -9.46 3.92 3.36
N ALA A 77 -9.42 4.77 2.34
CA ALA A 77 -9.63 4.38 0.95
C ALA A 77 -8.52 3.43 0.45
N SER A 78 -7.26 3.64 0.82
CA SER A 78 -6.17 2.74 0.45
C SER A 78 -6.25 1.39 1.18
N LYS A 79 -6.64 1.39 2.46
CA LYS A 79 -6.82 0.15 3.24
C LYS A 79 -7.97 -0.71 2.71
N THR A 80 -9.05 -0.05 2.27
CA THR A 80 -10.23 -0.72 1.67
C THR A 80 -10.01 -1.09 0.21
N GLY A 81 -8.99 -0.53 -0.45
CA GLY A 81 -8.69 -0.78 -1.86
C GLY A 81 -9.67 -0.08 -2.81
N ALA A 82 -10.16 1.10 -2.44
CA ALA A 82 -11.21 1.83 -3.16
C ALA A 82 -10.86 2.13 -4.62
N LEU A 83 -9.58 2.41 -4.94
CA LEU A 83 -9.13 2.61 -6.33
C LEU A 83 -8.45 1.37 -6.92
N GLY A 84 -7.97 0.46 -6.09
CA GLY A 84 -7.38 -0.80 -6.50
C GLY A 84 -5.95 -0.71 -7.03
N PHE A 85 -5.30 0.45 -6.93
CA PHE A 85 -3.92 0.62 -7.38
C PHE A 85 -2.95 -0.22 -6.55
N ALA A 86 -3.18 -0.31 -5.23
CA ALA A 86 -2.35 -1.14 -4.37
C ALA A 86 -2.34 -2.61 -4.83
N LYS A 87 -3.50 -3.14 -5.23
CA LYS A 87 -3.65 -4.51 -5.73
C LYS A 87 -2.94 -4.71 -7.08
N GLN A 88 -3.01 -3.72 -7.97
CA GLN A 88 -2.31 -3.78 -9.27
C GLN A 88 -0.80 -3.76 -9.09
N ILE A 89 -0.29 -2.92 -8.19
CA ILE A 89 1.15 -2.85 -7.86
C ILE A 89 1.62 -4.18 -7.25
N GLU A 90 0.86 -4.74 -6.29
CA GLU A 90 1.16 -6.06 -5.72
C GLU A 90 1.22 -7.14 -6.81
N ALA A 91 0.23 -7.17 -7.71
CA ALA A 91 0.18 -8.16 -8.79
C ALA A 91 1.35 -8.01 -9.78
N GLN A 92 1.69 -6.78 -10.18
CA GLN A 92 2.80 -6.52 -11.11
C GLN A 92 4.16 -6.86 -10.49
N ILE A 93 4.35 -6.55 -9.21
CA ILE A 93 5.58 -6.88 -8.49
C ILE A 93 5.66 -8.40 -8.30
N ALA A 94 4.60 -9.05 -7.84
CA ALA A 94 4.56 -10.52 -7.71
C ALA A 94 4.84 -11.22 -9.06
N ALA A 95 4.33 -10.69 -10.16
CA ALA A 95 4.57 -11.22 -11.51
C ALA A 95 6.02 -11.00 -11.99
N ARG A 96 6.73 -9.98 -11.50
CA ARG A 96 8.14 -9.70 -11.83
C ARG A 96 9.14 -10.41 -10.92
N PHE A 97 8.71 -10.82 -9.71
CA PHE A 97 9.53 -11.59 -8.76
C PHE A 97 9.08 -13.05 -8.56
N PRO A 98 8.72 -13.83 -9.60
CA PRO A 98 8.23 -15.19 -9.40
C PRO A 98 9.30 -16.22 -8.97
N GLN A 99 10.60 -15.87 -8.83
CA GLN A 99 11.67 -16.88 -8.67
C GLN A 99 12.94 -16.43 -7.89
N ALA A 100 12.83 -15.68 -6.79
CA ALA A 100 14.02 -15.35 -5.98
C ALA A 100 14.48 -16.48 -5.03
N SER A 101 13.75 -17.59 -4.90
CA SER A 101 14.05 -18.66 -3.95
C SER A 101 14.32 -20.04 -4.56
N ALA A 102 14.29 -20.19 -5.89
CA ALA A 102 14.44 -21.48 -6.58
C ALA A 102 15.82 -21.69 -7.24
N LYS A 103 16.89 -21.07 -6.73
CA LYS A 103 18.26 -21.40 -7.14
C LYS A 103 19.18 -21.54 -5.93
N LYS A 104 19.25 -22.77 -5.42
CA LYS A 104 20.46 -23.33 -4.81
C LYS A 104 20.89 -24.46 -5.74
N GLU A 105 21.79 -24.11 -6.66
CA GLU A 105 22.69 -25.09 -7.30
C GLU A 105 23.85 -25.36 -6.33
#